data_AF-A0A9D5NKU3-F1
#
_entry.id   AF-A0A9D5NKU3-F1
#
_cell.length_a   1.000
_cell.length_b   1.000
_cell.length_c   1.000
_cell.angle_alpha   90.00
_cell.angle_beta   90.00
_cell.angle_gamma   90.00
#
_symmetry.space_group_name_H-M   'P 1'
#
loop_
_entity.id
_entity.type
_entity.pdbx_description
1 polymer ?
#
loop_
_entity_poly.entity_id
_entity_poly.type
_entity_poly.pdbx_seq_one_letter_code
_entity_poly.pdbx_strand_id
1 'polypeptide(L)'
;MSNTDKISKPAVGICLAAVLWTIMFSPWTAPHINFWAMMTCSGALLTLYTTWAAPGWWKDIRIGLSDILIGTALAAALWGIFWLGDFLSSLMFDFARPQVDSIYGMKEESNPLILSLLLLFIIGPAEEIFWRGYIQKHLSMRWNPNMGFIVTTLVYSLVHLAKFNFMLIMAAAVAGFIWGLAYRFFPERLGALIISHALWDCAVFIWFPI
;
A
#
# COMPACT_ATOMS: atom_id res chain seq x y z
N MET A 1 -12.76 -4.79 26.82
CA MET A 1 -11.40 -4.35 26.46
C MET A 1 -11.18 -2.98 27.07
N SER A 2 -10.13 -2.84 27.86
CA SER A 2 -9.80 -1.60 28.57
C SER A 2 -9.38 -0.50 27.58
N ASN A 3 -9.41 0.77 27.99
CA ASN A 3 -9.07 1.89 27.10
C ASN A 3 -7.58 1.88 26.66
N THR A 4 -6.71 1.15 27.38
CA THR A 4 -5.29 0.94 27.09
C THR A 4 -5.06 -0.13 26.01
N ASP A 5 -5.91 -1.16 25.93
CA ASP A 5 -5.86 -2.19 24.88
C ASP A 5 -6.16 -1.64 23.47
N LYS A 6 -6.83 -0.48 23.39
CA LYS A 6 -7.25 0.14 22.13
C LYS A 6 -6.12 0.84 21.37
N ILE A 7 -5.05 1.25 22.05
CA ILE A 7 -3.90 1.94 21.42
C ILE A 7 -2.78 0.95 21.08
N SER A 8 -2.59 -0.08 21.89
CA SER A 8 -1.46 -1.01 21.75
C SER A 8 -1.51 -1.77 20.43
N LYS A 9 -2.68 -2.24 19.97
CA LYS A 9 -2.76 -3.05 18.75
C LYS A 9 -2.44 -2.26 17.46
N PRO A 10 -3.09 -1.12 17.13
CA PRO A 10 -2.70 -0.38 15.92
C PRO A 10 -1.24 0.06 15.94
N ALA A 11 -0.70 0.45 17.10
CA ALA A 11 0.72 0.81 17.24
C ALA A 11 1.65 -0.39 17.00
N VAL A 12 1.34 -1.57 17.56
CA VAL A 12 2.09 -2.81 17.31
C VAL A 12 2.03 -3.19 15.83
N GLY A 13 0.86 -3.07 15.19
CA GLY A 13 0.72 -3.28 13.75
C GLY A 13 1.61 -2.35 12.93
N ILE A 14 1.62 -1.05 13.26
CA ILE A 14 2.50 -0.07 12.59
C ILE A 14 3.98 -0.42 12.78
N CYS A 15 4.40 -0.77 14.00
CA CYS A 15 5.77 -1.20 14.26
C CYS A 15 6.12 -2.47 13.48
N LEU A 16 5.21 -3.44 13.41
CA LEU A 16 5.39 -4.65 12.61
C LEU A 16 5.58 -4.30 11.12
N ALA A 17 4.70 -3.49 10.55
CA ALA A 17 4.83 -3.04 9.16
C ALA A 17 6.15 -2.29 8.92
N ALA A 18 6.55 -1.38 9.82
CA ALA A 18 7.81 -0.66 9.73
C ALA A 18 9.03 -1.60 9.74
N VAL A 19 9.03 -2.64 10.59
CA VAL A 19 10.11 -3.65 10.64
C VAL A 19 10.14 -4.46 9.34
N LEU A 20 8.99 -4.94 8.86
CA LEU A 20 8.90 -5.72 7.62
C LEU A 20 9.39 -4.92 6.41
N TRP A 21 8.93 -3.67 6.27
CA TRP A 21 9.38 -2.78 5.20
C TRP A 21 10.87 -2.43 5.32
N THR A 22 11.37 -2.24 6.55
CA THR A 22 12.80 -1.98 6.77
C THR A 22 13.64 -3.17 6.33
N ILE A 23 13.25 -4.40 6.69
CA ILE A 23 13.94 -5.61 6.21
C ILE A 23 13.88 -5.71 4.68
N MET A 24 12.73 -5.38 4.10
CA MET A 24 12.53 -5.47 2.66
C MET A 24 13.34 -4.45 1.85
N PHE A 25 13.52 -3.23 2.36
CA PHE A 25 14.07 -2.11 1.59
C PHE A 25 15.46 -1.64 2.02
N SER A 26 15.90 -1.96 3.23
CA SER A 26 17.19 -1.50 3.75
C SER A 26 18.36 -2.00 2.89
N PRO A 27 19.37 -1.16 2.62
CA PRO A 27 20.59 -1.58 1.93
C PRO A 27 21.32 -2.75 2.60
N TRP A 28 21.13 -2.94 3.90
CA TRP A 28 21.78 -4.00 4.67
C TRP A 28 21.12 -5.38 4.55
N THR A 29 19.85 -5.43 4.14
CA THR A 29 19.06 -6.67 4.11
C THR A 29 18.52 -6.98 2.73
N ALA A 30 18.12 -5.96 1.95
CA ALA A 30 17.56 -6.12 0.61
C ALA A 30 18.41 -6.97 -0.34
N PRO A 31 19.76 -6.87 -0.37
CA PRO A 31 20.59 -7.71 -1.25
C PRO A 31 20.57 -9.21 -0.92
N HIS A 32 20.08 -9.59 0.25
CA HIS A 32 20.15 -10.96 0.77
C HIS A 32 18.80 -11.69 0.75
N ILE A 33 17.73 -11.04 0.27
CA ILE A 33 16.38 -11.58 0.28
C ILE A 33 15.71 -11.39 -1.07
N ASN A 34 14.81 -12.31 -1.43
CA ASN A 34 13.96 -12.11 -2.59
C ASN A 34 12.84 -11.10 -2.22
N PHE A 35 12.84 -9.94 -2.87
CA PHE A 35 11.91 -8.85 -2.58
C PHE A 35 10.44 -9.28 -2.64
N TRP A 36 10.02 -9.94 -3.73
CA TRP A 36 8.62 -10.32 -3.93
C TRP A 36 8.16 -11.44 -3.01
N ALA A 37 9.03 -12.37 -2.66
CA ALA A 37 8.76 -13.37 -1.63
C ALA A 37 8.58 -12.69 -0.27
N MET A 38 9.47 -11.76 0.10
CA MET A 38 9.36 -11.00 1.36
C MET A 38 8.09 -10.14 1.41
N MET A 39 7.74 -9.47 0.30
CA MET A 39 6.51 -8.67 0.19
C MET A 39 5.26 -9.52 0.36
N THR A 40 5.21 -10.68 -0.30
CA THR A 40 4.10 -11.64 -0.20
C THR A 40 3.94 -12.16 1.23
N CYS A 41 5.04 -12.59 1.85
CA CYS A 41 5.04 -13.06 3.24
C CYS A 41 4.64 -11.96 4.22
N SER A 42 5.10 -10.72 3.99
CA SER A 42 4.76 -9.56 4.81
C SER A 42 3.27 -9.23 4.71
N GLY A 43 2.71 -9.22 3.50
CA GLY A 43 1.27 -9.04 3.29
C GLY A 43 0.42 -10.11 3.97
N ALA A 44 0.83 -11.39 3.84
CA ALA A 44 0.16 -12.49 4.54
C ALA A 44 0.23 -12.31 6.07
N LEU A 45 1.40 -11.97 6.61
CA LEU A 45 1.59 -11.75 8.05
C LEU A 45 0.76 -10.56 8.57
N LEU A 46 0.70 -9.45 7.84
CA LEU A 46 -0.13 -8.29 8.21
C LEU A 46 -1.63 -8.60 8.12
N THR A 47 -2.04 -9.44 7.19
CA THR A 47 -3.43 -9.93 7.09
C THR A 47 -3.77 -10.85 8.27
N LEU A 48 -2.86 -11.75 8.65
CA LEU A 48 -3.01 -12.58 9.85
C LEU A 48 -3.06 -11.73 11.13
N TYR A 49 -2.19 -10.74 11.23
CA TYR A 49 -2.20 -9.76 12.32
C TYR A 49 -3.55 -9.03 12.39
N THR A 50 -4.06 -8.55 11.26
CA THR A 50 -5.37 -7.88 11.17
C THR A 50 -6.50 -8.81 11.61
N THR A 51 -6.45 -10.08 11.22
CA THR A 51 -7.43 -11.11 11.61
C THR A 51 -7.45 -11.34 13.12
N TRP A 52 -6.29 -11.40 13.76
CA TRP A 52 -6.18 -11.51 15.21
C TRP A 52 -6.58 -10.22 15.94
N ALA A 53 -6.17 -9.06 15.42
CA ALA A 53 -6.35 -7.78 16.08
C ALA A 53 -7.78 -7.22 15.95
N ALA A 54 -8.44 -7.47 14.81
CA ALA A 54 -9.80 -7.07 14.48
C ALA A 54 -10.61 -8.23 13.84
N PRO A 55 -11.03 -9.23 14.63
CA PRO A 55 -11.82 -10.35 14.13
C PRO A 55 -13.08 -9.88 13.42
N GLY A 56 -13.36 -10.44 12.24
CA GLY A 56 -14.53 -10.07 11.44
C GLY A 56 -14.32 -8.93 10.44
N TRP A 57 -13.08 -8.45 10.25
CA TRP A 57 -12.75 -7.41 9.24
C TRP A 57 -13.27 -7.73 7.83
N TRP A 58 -13.33 -9.01 7.47
CA TRP A 58 -13.83 -9.45 6.16
C TRP A 58 -15.30 -9.10 5.91
N LYS A 59 -16.10 -8.84 6.96
CA LYS A 59 -17.50 -8.42 6.83
C LYS A 59 -17.65 -7.00 6.26
N ASP A 60 -16.60 -6.19 6.38
CA ASP A 60 -16.56 -4.84 5.81
C ASP A 60 -16.22 -4.86 4.31
N ILE A 61 -15.81 -6.01 3.78
CA ILE A 61 -15.48 -6.17 2.37
C ILE A 61 -16.72 -6.58 1.60
N ARG A 62 -17.11 -5.71 0.67
CA ARG A 62 -18.17 -5.97 -0.30
C ARG A 62 -17.59 -5.77 -1.69
N ILE A 63 -17.81 -6.76 -2.55
CA ILE A 63 -17.42 -6.70 -3.95
C ILE A 63 -18.71 -6.80 -4.77
N GLY A 64 -19.24 -5.65 -5.16
CA GLY A 64 -20.29 -5.53 -6.16
C GLY A 64 -19.75 -4.99 -7.48
N LEU A 65 -20.58 -4.99 -8.52
CA LEU A 65 -20.24 -4.39 -9.81
C LEU A 65 -19.80 -2.93 -9.68
N SER A 66 -20.45 -2.16 -8.78
CA SER A 66 -20.03 -0.79 -8.48
C SER A 66 -18.60 -0.70 -7.96
N ASP A 67 -18.18 -1.64 -7.11
CA ASP A 67 -16.85 -1.61 -6.51
C ASP A 67 -15.77 -1.99 -7.54
N ILE A 68 -16.09 -2.92 -8.45
CA ILE A 68 -15.24 -3.25 -9.60
C ILE A 68 -15.05 -2.03 -10.51
N LEU A 69 -16.14 -1.35 -10.88
CA LEU A 69 -16.08 -0.17 -11.74
C LEU A 69 -15.34 0.99 -11.08
N ILE A 70 -15.65 1.30 -9.83
CA ILE A 70 -14.99 2.37 -9.07
C ILE A 70 -13.51 2.04 -8.86
N GLY A 71 -13.20 0.80 -8.47
CA GLY A 71 -11.82 0.37 -8.25
C GLY A 71 -10.98 0.45 -9.52
N THR A 72 -11.53 0.00 -10.65
CA THR A 72 -10.86 0.09 -11.96
C THR A 72 -10.66 1.54 -12.40
N ALA A 73 -11.67 2.39 -12.25
CA ALA A 73 -11.57 3.81 -12.59
C ALA A 73 -10.53 4.52 -11.71
N LEU A 74 -10.50 4.22 -10.40
CA LEU A 74 -9.52 4.76 -9.47
C LEU A 74 -8.10 4.29 -9.79
N ALA A 75 -7.91 3.03 -10.17
CA ALA A 75 -6.62 2.50 -10.63
C ALA A 75 -6.13 3.22 -11.89
N ALA A 76 -7.00 3.41 -12.88
CA ALA A 76 -6.66 4.11 -14.12
C ALA A 76 -6.30 5.59 -13.86
N ALA A 77 -7.07 6.27 -13.02
CA ALA A 77 -6.77 7.65 -12.61
C ALA A 77 -5.43 7.74 -11.88
N LEU A 78 -5.16 6.83 -10.95
CA LEU A 78 -3.90 6.79 -10.21
C LEU A 78 -2.70 6.48 -11.12
N TRP A 79 -2.87 5.59 -12.09
CA TRP A 79 -1.84 5.33 -13.10
C TRP A 79 -1.50 6.60 -13.89
N GLY A 80 -2.51 7.36 -14.34
CA GLY A 80 -2.31 8.63 -15.04
C GLY A 80 -1.62 9.70 -14.18
N ILE A 81 -1.93 9.74 -12.88
CA ILE A 81 -1.26 10.63 -11.92
C ILE A 81 0.22 10.27 -11.79
N PHE A 82 0.54 8.98 -11.72
CA PHE A 82 1.93 8.52 -11.63
C PHE A 82 2.71 8.76 -12.92
N TRP A 83 2.06 8.60 -14.08
CA TRP A 83 2.68 8.90 -15.37
C TRP A 83 3.02 10.39 -15.47
N LEU A 84 2.08 11.26 -15.08
CA LEU A 84 2.33 12.70 -15.03
C LEU A 84 3.40 13.03 -13.97
N GLY A 85 3.39 12.33 -12.83
CA GLY A 85 4.38 12.47 -11.78
C GLY A 85 5.80 12.13 -12.24
N ASP A 86 5.99 11.02 -12.95
CA ASP A 86 7.28 10.64 -13.55
C ASP A 86 7.76 11.71 -14.53
N PHE A 87 6.88 12.15 -15.44
CA PHE A 87 7.20 13.22 -16.39
C PHE A 87 7.64 14.52 -15.70
N LEU A 88 6.84 15.02 -14.75
CA LEU A 88 7.16 16.28 -14.04
C LEU A 88 8.42 16.14 -13.18
N SER A 89 8.57 15.02 -12.47
CA SER A 89 9.73 14.79 -11.62
C SER A 89 11.03 14.67 -12.43
N SER A 90 10.98 14.05 -13.61
CA SER A 90 12.12 13.97 -14.53
C SER A 90 12.52 15.32 -15.12
N LEU A 91 11.58 16.28 -15.21
CA LEU A 91 11.90 17.66 -15.60
C LEU A 91 12.50 18.48 -14.46
N MET A 92 12.12 18.18 -13.21
CA MET A 92 12.50 18.97 -12.03
C MET A 92 13.77 18.46 -11.35
N PHE A 93 14.05 17.15 -11.44
CA PHE A 93 15.08 16.50 -10.65
C PHE A 93 15.88 15.49 -11.48
N ASP A 94 17.18 15.73 -11.64
CA ASP A 94 18.09 14.83 -12.37
C ASP A 94 18.19 13.43 -11.74
N PHE A 95 17.90 13.31 -10.43
CA PHE A 95 17.94 12.03 -9.71
C PHE A 95 16.65 11.20 -9.85
N ALA A 96 15.55 11.77 -10.38
CA ALA A 96 14.24 11.12 -10.37
C ALA A 96 14.25 9.82 -11.17
N ARG A 97 14.69 9.87 -12.44
CA ARG A 97 14.65 8.70 -13.33
C ARG A 97 15.48 7.52 -12.82
N PRO A 98 16.75 7.70 -12.38
CA PRO A 98 17.52 6.61 -11.76
C PRO A 98 16.83 5.99 -10.53
N GLN A 99 16.16 6.81 -9.71
CA GLN A 99 15.42 6.31 -8.55
C GLN A 99 14.18 5.51 -8.97
N VAL A 100 13.44 5.95 -9.98
CA VAL A 100 12.29 5.23 -10.53
C VAL A 100 12.73 3.91 -11.16
N ASP A 101 13.78 3.93 -11.99
CA ASP A 101 14.32 2.73 -12.62
C ASP A 101 14.79 1.70 -11.58
N SER A 102 15.37 2.15 -10.44
CA SER A 102 15.75 1.24 -9.34
C SER A 102 14.58 0.51 -8.68
N ILE A 103 13.37 1.09 -8.74
CA ILE A 103 12.14 0.47 -8.23
C ILE A 103 11.67 -0.60 -9.22
N TYR A 104 11.69 -0.29 -10.51
CA TYR A 104 11.34 -1.25 -11.56
C TYR A 104 12.32 -2.41 -11.67
N GLY A 105 13.61 -2.16 -11.43
CA GLY A 105 14.65 -3.19 -11.41
C GLY A 105 14.35 -4.34 -10.44
N MET A 106 13.54 -4.11 -9.39
CA MET A 106 13.15 -5.15 -8.43
C MET A 106 12.32 -6.29 -9.05
N LYS A 107 11.74 -6.10 -10.24
CA LYS A 107 10.93 -7.12 -10.93
C LYS A 107 11.69 -7.90 -12.01
N GLU A 108 12.91 -7.50 -12.40
CA GLU A 108 13.59 -8.00 -13.59
C GLU A 108 13.80 -9.53 -13.60
N GLU A 109 14.00 -10.13 -12.43
CA GLU A 109 14.21 -11.58 -12.30
C GLU A 109 12.91 -12.37 -12.05
N SER A 110 11.75 -11.70 -12.01
CA SER A 110 10.47 -12.31 -11.65
C SER A 110 9.64 -12.71 -12.86
N ASN A 111 8.97 -13.87 -12.79
CA ASN A 111 8.01 -14.28 -13.81
C ASN A 111 6.81 -13.31 -13.81
N PRO A 112 6.50 -12.62 -14.93
CA PRO A 112 5.46 -11.59 -14.96
C PRO A 112 4.05 -12.11 -14.61
N LEU A 113 3.73 -13.35 -14.96
CA LEU A 113 2.45 -13.96 -14.63
C LEU A 113 2.36 -14.23 -13.13
N ILE A 114 3.39 -14.87 -12.54
CA ILE A 114 3.41 -15.15 -11.10
C ILE A 114 3.33 -13.84 -10.32
N LEU A 115 4.12 -12.84 -10.71
CA LEU A 115 4.12 -11.54 -10.06
C LEU A 115 2.75 -10.85 -10.18
N SER A 116 2.11 -10.89 -11.35
CA SER A 116 0.75 -10.36 -11.50
C SER A 116 -0.25 -11.05 -10.57
N LEU A 117 -0.18 -12.38 -10.43
CA LEU A 117 -1.05 -13.12 -9.52
C LEU A 117 -0.81 -12.74 -8.05
N LEU A 118 0.46 -12.56 -7.66
CA LEU A 118 0.81 -12.12 -6.30
C LEU A 118 0.29 -10.71 -6.01
N LEU A 119 0.47 -9.77 -6.95
CA LEU A 119 -0.03 -8.40 -6.85
C LEU A 119 -1.57 -8.36 -6.77
N LEU A 120 -2.26 -9.10 -7.66
CA LEU A 120 -3.71 -9.12 -7.73
C LEU A 120 -4.38 -9.72 -6.49
N PHE A 121 -3.85 -10.83 -6.00
CA PHE A 121 -4.58 -11.68 -5.05
C PHE A 121 -4.00 -11.69 -3.63
N ILE A 122 -2.77 -11.21 -3.45
CA ILE A 122 -2.12 -11.22 -2.13
C ILE A 122 -1.65 -9.83 -1.73
N ILE A 123 -0.74 -9.22 -2.49
CA ILE A 123 -0.03 -8.00 -2.08
C ILE A 123 -0.99 -6.81 -2.02
N GLY A 124 -1.61 -6.43 -3.14
CA GLY A 124 -2.56 -5.30 -3.18
C GLY A 124 -3.72 -5.46 -2.18
N PRO A 125 -4.39 -6.63 -2.11
CA PRO A 125 -5.41 -6.86 -1.10
C PRO A 125 -4.90 -6.76 0.34
N ALA A 126 -3.77 -7.37 0.67
CA ALA A 126 -3.22 -7.36 2.02
C ALA A 126 -2.89 -5.94 2.49
N GLU A 127 -2.33 -5.12 1.61
CA GLU A 127 -2.02 -3.72 1.92
C GLU A 127 -3.27 -2.92 2.26
N GLU A 128 -4.33 -3.00 1.47
CA GLU A 128 -5.58 -2.28 1.76
C GLU A 128 -6.30 -2.81 2.99
N ILE A 129 -6.30 -4.13 3.20
CA ILE A 129 -6.87 -4.76 4.40
C ILE A 129 -6.18 -4.21 5.64
N PHE A 130 -4.85 -4.16 5.64
CA PHE A 130 -4.09 -3.68 6.79
C PHE A 130 -4.16 -2.16 6.94
N TRP A 131 -3.83 -1.39 5.90
CA TRP A 131 -3.72 0.07 6.03
C TRP A 131 -5.07 0.76 6.14
N ARG A 132 -6.05 0.40 5.32
CA ARG A 132 -7.38 1.07 5.31
C ARG A 132 -8.35 0.34 6.23
N GLY A 133 -8.52 -0.96 5.99
CA GLY A 133 -9.45 -1.81 6.74
C GLY A 133 -9.13 -1.89 8.24
N TYR A 134 -7.85 -1.79 8.61
CA TYR A 134 -7.41 -1.88 10.00
C TYR A 134 -6.86 -0.55 10.54
N ILE A 135 -5.70 -0.06 10.10
CA ILE A 135 -5.03 1.09 10.72
C ILE A 135 -5.85 2.38 10.60
N GLN A 136 -6.21 2.81 9.38
CA GLN A 136 -7.00 4.02 9.15
C GLN A 136 -8.36 3.95 9.82
N LYS A 137 -9.04 2.80 9.74
CA LYS A 137 -10.32 2.57 10.44
C LYS A 137 -10.19 2.82 11.94
N HIS A 138 -9.20 2.22 12.60
CA HIS A 138 -9.03 2.33 14.06
C HIS A 138 -8.60 3.73 14.49
N LEU A 139 -7.68 4.38 13.77
CA LEU A 139 -7.30 5.75 14.05
C LEU A 139 -8.45 6.74 13.81
N SER A 140 -9.29 6.49 12.80
CA SER A 140 -10.48 7.29 12.51
C SER A 140 -11.53 7.18 13.61
N MET A 141 -11.79 5.97 14.12
CA MET A 141 -12.68 5.75 15.26
C MET A 141 -12.13 6.34 16.56
N ARG A 142 -10.80 6.38 16.70
CA ARG A 142 -10.12 6.85 17.92
C ARG A 142 -10.09 8.37 18.04
N TRP A 143 -9.80 9.07 16.95
CA TRP A 143 -9.64 10.53 16.96
C TRP A 143 -10.77 11.19 16.18
N ASN A 144 -10.75 11.06 14.88
CA ASN A 144 -11.80 11.41 13.94
C ASN A 144 -11.34 10.97 12.54
N PRO A 145 -12.26 10.89 11.57
CA PRO A 145 -11.92 10.47 10.22
C PRO A 145 -10.75 11.25 9.58
N ASN A 146 -10.65 12.57 9.78
CA ASN A 146 -9.57 13.38 9.18
C ASN A 146 -8.20 13.03 9.79
N MET A 147 -8.11 12.89 11.10
CA MET A 147 -6.87 12.51 11.78
C MET A 147 -6.47 11.07 11.45
N GLY A 148 -7.43 10.15 11.36
CA GLY A 148 -7.14 8.77 10.93
C GLY A 148 -6.56 8.73 9.52
N PHE A 149 -7.13 9.50 8.60
CA PHE A 149 -6.60 9.68 7.25
C PHE A 149 -5.17 10.24 7.25
N ILE A 150 -4.95 11.42 7.84
CA ILE A 150 -3.66 12.11 7.81
C ILE A 150 -2.56 11.23 8.41
N VAL A 151 -2.81 10.66 9.60
CA VAL A 151 -1.79 9.86 10.30
C VAL A 151 -1.52 8.56 9.56
N THR A 152 -2.53 7.86 9.04
CA THR A 152 -2.27 6.63 8.26
C THR A 152 -1.50 6.93 6.99
N THR A 153 -1.85 7.97 6.23
CA THR A 153 -1.11 8.35 5.03
C THR A 153 0.35 8.64 5.35
N LEU A 154 0.64 9.43 6.40
CA LEU A 154 2.01 9.72 6.82
C LEU A 154 2.78 8.44 7.17
N VAL A 155 2.20 7.58 8.02
CA VAL A 155 2.88 6.34 8.44
C VAL A 155 3.09 5.39 7.25
N TYR A 156 2.09 5.23 6.39
CA TYR A 156 2.17 4.43 5.16
C TYR A 156 3.32 4.89 4.24
N SER A 157 3.53 6.20 4.10
CA SER A 157 4.66 6.71 3.33
C SER A 157 6.00 6.49 4.05
N LEU A 158 6.04 6.74 5.36
CA LEU A 158 7.27 6.71 6.14
C LEU A 158 7.86 5.31 6.32
N VAL A 159 7.06 4.24 6.25
CA VAL A 159 7.63 2.88 6.27
C VAL A 159 8.55 2.60 5.08
N HIS A 160 8.46 3.37 4.00
CA HIS A 160 9.34 3.26 2.82
C HIS A 160 10.69 3.98 2.99
N LEU A 161 10.92 4.71 4.10
CA LEU A 161 12.15 5.48 4.34
C LEU A 161 13.43 4.63 4.26
N ALA A 162 13.35 3.36 4.66
CA ALA A 162 14.50 2.45 4.67
C ALA A 162 15.11 2.23 3.28
N LYS A 163 14.37 2.50 2.20
CA LYS A 163 14.89 2.41 0.82
C LYS A 163 15.84 3.56 0.46
N PHE A 164 15.79 4.67 1.19
CA PHE A 164 16.48 5.92 0.87
C PHE A 164 16.22 6.41 -0.56
N ASN A 165 15.00 6.16 -1.07
CA ASN A 165 14.56 6.55 -2.39
C ASN A 165 13.42 7.57 -2.25
N PHE A 166 13.72 8.82 -2.61
CA PHE A 166 12.78 9.93 -2.49
C PHE A 166 11.54 9.70 -3.37
N MET A 167 11.74 9.23 -4.61
CA MET A 167 10.65 8.95 -5.53
C MET A 167 9.69 7.89 -5.00
N LEU A 168 10.20 6.83 -4.35
CA LEU A 168 9.36 5.79 -3.72
C LEU A 168 8.55 6.35 -2.55
N ILE A 169 9.15 7.19 -1.70
CA ILE A 169 8.45 7.79 -0.55
C ILE A 169 7.35 8.72 -1.04
N MET A 170 7.63 9.52 -2.08
CA MET A 170 6.63 10.42 -2.69
C MET A 170 5.53 9.66 -3.41
N ALA A 171 5.86 8.58 -4.14
CA ALA A 171 4.90 7.66 -4.72
C ALA A 171 3.95 7.09 -3.65
N ALA A 172 4.50 6.56 -2.56
CA ALA A 172 3.72 6.07 -1.42
C ALA A 172 2.89 7.18 -0.77
N ALA A 173 3.37 8.43 -0.71
CA ALA A 173 2.58 9.56 -0.22
C ALA A 173 1.39 9.89 -1.12
N VAL A 174 1.58 9.92 -2.43
CA VAL A 174 0.50 10.22 -3.39
C VAL A 174 -0.55 9.10 -3.41
N ALA A 175 -0.12 7.84 -3.52
CA ALA A 175 -1.03 6.70 -3.49
C ALA A 175 -1.71 6.56 -2.11
N GLY A 176 -0.93 6.73 -1.04
CA GLY A 176 -1.37 6.81 0.35
C GLY A 176 -2.47 7.84 0.56
N PHE A 177 -2.29 9.03 0.00
CA PHE A 177 -3.24 10.13 0.04
C PHE A 177 -4.52 9.81 -0.74
N ILE A 178 -4.42 9.31 -1.98
CA ILE A 178 -5.58 9.08 -2.85
C ILE A 178 -6.48 7.97 -2.29
N TRP A 179 -5.93 6.79 -2.00
CA TRP A 179 -6.71 5.71 -1.41
C TRP A 179 -7.15 6.03 0.03
N GLY A 180 -6.31 6.73 0.80
CA GLY A 180 -6.66 7.18 2.15
C GLY A 180 -7.82 8.17 2.15
N LEU A 181 -7.84 9.11 1.20
CA LEU A 181 -8.91 10.09 1.03
C LEU A 181 -10.19 9.43 0.53
N ALA A 182 -10.07 8.48 -0.40
CA ALA A 182 -11.21 7.69 -0.86
C ALA A 182 -11.83 6.89 0.31
N TYR A 183 -11.01 6.22 1.13
CA TYR A 183 -11.48 5.52 2.33
C TYR A 183 -12.10 6.48 3.36
N ARG A 184 -11.55 7.68 3.49
CA ARG A 184 -12.07 8.72 4.40
C ARG A 184 -13.50 9.11 4.06
N PHE A 185 -13.85 9.22 2.78
CA PHE A 185 -15.20 9.59 2.36
C PHE A 185 -16.13 8.39 2.18
N PHE A 186 -15.59 7.25 1.78
CA PHE A 186 -16.36 6.03 1.44
C PHE A 186 -15.77 4.79 2.12
N PRO A 187 -15.75 4.72 3.47
CA PRO A 187 -15.15 3.61 4.21
C PRO A 187 -15.84 2.26 3.95
N GLU A 188 -17.09 2.27 3.50
CA GLU A 188 -17.86 1.09 3.08
C GLU A 188 -17.40 0.50 1.73
N ARG A 189 -16.56 1.23 0.98
CA ARG A 189 -16.03 0.85 -0.33
C ARG A 189 -14.64 0.23 -0.27
N LEU A 190 -14.30 -0.44 0.83
CA LEU A 190 -13.00 -1.10 0.99
C LEU A 190 -12.71 -2.10 -0.13
N GLY A 191 -13.73 -2.81 -0.64
CA GLY A 191 -13.57 -3.71 -1.79
C GLY A 191 -13.12 -2.99 -3.06
N ALA A 192 -13.60 -1.77 -3.32
CA ALA A 192 -13.16 -0.96 -4.45
C ALA A 192 -11.70 -0.52 -4.32
N LEU A 193 -11.24 -0.22 -3.09
CA LEU A 193 -9.85 0.14 -2.84
C LEU A 193 -8.92 -1.05 -3.02
N ILE A 194 -9.31 -2.24 -2.53
CA ILE A 194 -8.58 -3.50 -2.77
C ILE A 194 -8.40 -3.74 -4.27
N ILE A 195 -9.49 -3.62 -5.05
CA ILE A 195 -9.45 -3.77 -6.50
C ILE A 195 -8.56 -2.70 -7.13
N SER A 196 -8.70 -1.44 -6.69
CA SER A 196 -7.93 -0.33 -7.22
C SER A 196 -6.43 -0.53 -7.02
N HIS A 197 -6.00 -0.87 -5.80
CA HIS A 197 -4.59 -1.09 -5.48
C HIS A 197 -4.04 -2.25 -6.29
N ALA A 198 -4.72 -3.39 -6.27
CA ALA A 198 -4.26 -4.60 -6.94
C ALA A 198 -4.15 -4.43 -8.47
N LEU A 199 -5.13 -3.76 -9.10
CA LEU A 199 -5.08 -3.43 -10.52
C LEU A 199 -4.00 -2.37 -10.83
N TRP A 200 -3.85 -1.37 -9.98
CA TRP A 200 -2.84 -0.34 -10.15
C TRP A 200 -1.44 -0.90 -10.07
N ASP A 201 -1.15 -1.79 -9.10
CA ASP A 201 0.13 -2.49 -8.98
C ASP A 201 0.46 -3.25 -10.26
N CYS A 202 -0.49 -4.05 -10.77
CA CYS A 202 -0.26 -4.78 -12.02
C CYS A 202 -0.10 -3.85 -13.22
N ALA A 203 -0.87 -2.78 -13.29
CA ALA A 203 -0.76 -1.80 -14.36
C ALA A 203 0.61 -1.13 -14.36
N VAL A 204 1.05 -0.59 -13.21
CA VAL A 204 2.29 0.15 -13.11
C VAL A 204 3.51 -0.77 -13.18
N PHE A 205 3.50 -1.95 -12.58
CA PHE A 205 4.67 -2.82 -12.62
C PHE A 205 4.75 -3.69 -13.87
N ILE A 206 3.63 -4.16 -14.43
CA ILE A 206 3.65 -5.25 -15.42
C ILE A 206 3.06 -4.83 -16.76
N TRP A 207 1.82 -4.36 -16.80
CA TRP A 207 1.09 -4.19 -18.06
C TRP A 207 1.47 -2.91 -18.80
N PHE A 208 1.66 -1.82 -18.06
CA PHE A 208 1.90 -0.47 -18.57
C PHE A 208 2.94 0.26 -17.69
N PRO A 209 4.19 -0.23 -17.63
CA PRO A 209 5.23 0.42 -16.83
C PRO A 209 5.54 1.85 -17.31
N ILE A 210 5.84 2.71 -16.34
CA ILE A 210 6.10 4.15 -16.49
C ILE A 210 7.61 4.41 -16.47
#